data_AF-A0A1G0G301-F1
#
_entry.id   AF-A0A1G0G301-F1
#
_cell.length_a   1.000
_cell.length_b   1.000
_cell.length_c   1.000
_cell.angle_alpha   90.00
_cell.angle_beta   90.00
_cell.angle_gamma   90.00
#
_symmetry.space_group_name_H-M   'P 1'
#
loop_
_entity.id
_entity.type
_entity.pdbx_description
1 polymer ?
#
loop_
_entity_poly.entity_id
_entity_poly.type
_entity_poly.pdbx_seq_one_letter_code
_entity_poly.pdbx_strand_id
1 'polypeptide(L)'
;MVDIKKQISYWKESAEEDWAVAQQLLGSGRTRHGLFFAHLALEKMLKGLVCKNTGDLAPRIHNLNRLIDLAGVGSSSVQTDILAEMNAFHIEGRYPEMLTKPPTGEEAARYMKRAEEVFRWLTNLL
;
A
#
# COMPACT_ATOMS: atom_id res chain seq x y z
N MET A 1 4.75 -18.82 -20.62
CA MET A 1 3.76 -17.72 -20.53
C MET A 1 3.51 -17.47 -19.06
N VAL A 2 3.46 -16.21 -18.63
CA VAL A 2 3.22 -15.87 -17.22
C VAL A 2 1.77 -16.21 -16.87
N ASP A 3 1.55 -16.88 -15.75
CA ASP A 3 0.20 -17.13 -15.22
C ASP A 3 -0.28 -15.92 -14.43
N ILE A 4 -1.12 -15.09 -15.06
CA ILE A 4 -1.64 -13.85 -14.48
C ILE A 4 -2.53 -14.14 -13.27
N LYS A 5 -3.30 -15.23 -13.24
CA LYS A 5 -4.13 -15.56 -12.07
C LYS A 5 -3.25 -15.84 -10.86
N LYS A 6 -2.17 -16.58 -11.06
CA LYS A 6 -1.17 -16.82 -10.00
C LYS A 6 -0.52 -15.52 -9.52
N GLN A 7 -0.26 -14.56 -10.42
CA GLN A 7 0.28 -13.25 -10.03
C GLN A 7 -0.71 -12.42 -9.22
N ILE A 8 -1.99 -12.43 -9.59
CA ILE A 8 -3.06 -11.75 -8.83
C ILE A 8 -3.15 -12.33 -7.41
N SER A 9 -3.23 -13.67 -7.27
CA SER A 9 -3.26 -14.33 -5.95
C SER A 9 -2.02 -14.01 -5.13
N TYR A 10 -0.83 -14.10 -5.73
CA TYR A 10 0.42 -13.76 -5.06
C TYR A 10 0.41 -12.34 -4.49
N TRP A 11 -0.01 -11.36 -5.29
CA TRP A 11 -0.07 -9.97 -4.85
C TRP A 11 -1.09 -9.75 -3.73
N LYS A 12 -2.27 -10.38 -3.83
CA LYS A 12 -3.32 -10.30 -2.82
C LYS A 12 -2.87 -10.90 -1.48
N GLU A 13 -2.41 -12.13 -1.49
CA GLU A 13 -1.95 -12.84 -0.29
C GLU A 13 -0.77 -12.10 0.36
N SER A 14 0.20 -11.67 -0.44
CA SER A 14 1.35 -10.91 0.05
C SER A 14 0.97 -9.53 0.61
N ALA A 15 -0.14 -8.94 0.14
CA ALA A 15 -0.64 -7.66 0.64
C ALA A 15 -1.36 -7.82 1.98
N GLU A 16 -2.16 -8.88 2.11
CA GLU A 16 -2.85 -9.23 3.35
C GLU A 16 -1.86 -9.56 4.48
N GLU A 17 -0.77 -10.29 4.16
CA GLU A 17 0.32 -10.53 5.09
C GLU A 17 1.00 -9.24 5.54
N ASP A 18 1.41 -8.38 4.60
CA ASP A 18 2.03 -7.09 4.92
C ASP A 18 1.13 -6.20 5.77
N TRP A 19 -0.18 -6.21 5.51
CA TRP A 19 -1.16 -5.46 6.28
C TRP A 19 -1.22 -5.93 7.74
N ALA A 20 -1.24 -7.25 7.96
CA ALA A 20 -1.19 -7.83 9.30
C ALA A 20 0.13 -7.47 10.03
N VAL A 21 1.26 -7.53 9.33
CA VAL A 21 2.56 -7.11 9.86
C VAL A 21 2.55 -5.62 10.22
N ALA A 22 1.96 -4.76 9.39
CA ALA A 22 1.82 -3.33 9.66
C ALA A 22 1.09 -3.09 10.99
N GLN A 23 -0.02 -3.79 11.22
CA GLN A 23 -0.81 -3.68 12.45
C GLN A 23 0.00 -4.11 13.69
N GLN A 24 0.74 -5.21 13.62
CA GLN A 24 1.60 -5.69 14.72
C GLN A 24 2.73 -4.69 15.04
N LEU A 25 3.34 -4.11 14.02
CA LEU A 25 4.41 -3.13 14.19
C LEU A 25 3.89 -1.83 14.82
N LEU A 26 2.73 -1.34 14.39
CA LEU A 26 2.09 -0.19 15.04
C LEU A 26 1.73 -0.49 16.49
N GLY A 27 1.15 -1.67 16.77
CA GLY A 27 0.78 -2.10 18.12
C GLY A 27 1.97 -2.22 19.08
N SER A 28 3.18 -2.47 18.56
CA SER A 28 4.43 -2.51 19.33
C SER A 28 5.18 -1.16 19.38
N GLY A 29 4.57 -0.08 18.89
CA GLY A 29 5.16 1.26 18.88
C GLY A 29 6.20 1.49 17.78
N ARG A 30 6.39 0.53 16.86
CA ARG A 30 7.31 0.64 15.72
C ARG A 30 6.64 1.38 14.54
N THR A 31 6.23 2.63 14.79
CA THR A 31 5.38 3.43 13.89
C THR A 31 5.91 3.51 12.46
N ARG A 32 7.17 3.90 12.29
CA ARG A 32 7.83 4.02 10.97
C ARG A 32 7.76 2.72 10.17
N HIS A 33 8.11 1.59 10.79
CA HIS A 33 8.12 0.29 10.12
C HIS A 33 6.70 -0.13 9.77
N GLY A 34 5.74 0.03 10.68
CA GLY A 34 4.39 -0.38 10.36
C GLY A 34 3.73 0.49 9.28
N LEU A 35 4.02 1.79 9.21
CA LEU A 35 3.57 2.63 8.09
C LEU A 35 4.24 2.26 6.75
N PHE A 36 5.50 1.84 6.78
CA PHE A 36 6.17 1.28 5.61
C PHE A 36 5.49 -0.01 5.12
N PHE A 37 5.17 -0.94 6.03
CA PHE A 37 4.43 -2.15 5.67
C PHE A 37 3.01 -1.86 5.20
N ALA A 38 2.32 -0.86 5.78
CA ALA A 38 1.02 -0.41 5.29
C ALA A 38 1.11 0.13 3.85
N HIS A 39 2.17 0.89 3.53
CA HIS A 39 2.45 1.31 2.15
C HIS A 39 2.66 0.10 1.23
N LEU A 40 3.48 -0.88 1.63
CA LEU A 40 3.73 -2.09 0.82
C LEU A 40 2.45 -2.89 0.56
N ALA A 41 1.59 -3.04 1.57
CA ALA A 41 0.30 -3.71 1.42
C ALA A 41 -0.59 -3.02 0.36
N LEU A 42 -0.69 -1.69 0.39
CA LEU A 42 -1.41 -0.93 -0.63
C LEU A 42 -0.76 -1.08 -2.02
N GLU A 43 0.57 -0.99 -2.10
CA GLU A 43 1.33 -1.18 -3.34
C GLU A 43 1.01 -2.53 -3.98
N LYS A 44 1.04 -3.60 -3.17
CA LYS A 44 0.78 -4.97 -3.61
C LYS A 44 -0.67 -5.15 -4.07
N MET A 45 -1.66 -4.61 -3.35
CA MET A 45 -3.06 -4.62 -3.82
C MET A 45 -3.20 -3.95 -5.18
N LEU A 46 -2.60 -2.77 -5.36
CA LEU A 46 -2.64 -2.06 -6.63
C LEU A 46 -1.93 -2.83 -7.76
N LYS A 47 -0.80 -3.48 -7.48
CA LYS A 47 -0.13 -4.37 -8.44
C LYS A 47 -1.01 -5.56 -8.83
N GLY A 48 -1.74 -6.14 -7.87
CA GLY A 48 -2.77 -7.12 -8.16
C GLY A 48 -3.83 -6.59 -9.14
N LEU A 49 -4.32 -5.36 -8.92
CA LEU A 49 -5.31 -4.73 -9.79
C LEU A 49 -4.76 -4.43 -11.19
N VAL A 50 -3.51 -3.99 -11.30
CA VAL A 50 -2.85 -3.84 -12.60
C VAL A 50 -2.83 -5.18 -13.34
N CYS A 51 -2.40 -6.27 -12.67
CA CYS A 51 -2.41 -7.60 -13.29
C CYS A 51 -3.82 -8.02 -13.73
N LYS A 52 -4.82 -7.81 -12.88
CA LYS A 52 -6.22 -8.15 -13.15
C LYS A 52 -6.79 -7.40 -14.36
N ASN A 53 -6.53 -6.09 -14.44
CA ASN A 53 -7.19 -5.24 -15.42
C ASN A 53 -6.45 -5.15 -16.75
N THR A 54 -5.13 -5.34 -16.75
CA THR A 54 -4.31 -5.29 -17.98
C THR A 54 -4.04 -6.66 -18.59
N GLY A 55 -4.12 -7.73 -17.81
CA GLY A 55 -3.70 -9.06 -18.24
C GLY A 55 -2.18 -9.22 -18.38
N ASP A 56 -1.39 -8.30 -17.82
CA ASP A 56 0.08 -8.30 -17.86
C ASP A 56 0.68 -8.12 -16.45
N LEU A 57 2.00 -8.28 -16.31
CA LEU A 57 2.71 -8.04 -15.07
C LEU A 57 2.68 -6.57 -14.67
N ALA A 58 2.37 -6.32 -13.40
CA ALA A 58 2.49 -4.99 -12.84
C ALA A 58 3.95 -4.49 -12.89
N PRO A 59 4.18 -3.20 -13.24
CA PRO A 59 5.53 -2.66 -13.33
C PRO A 59 6.21 -2.56 -11.97
N ARG A 60 7.54 -2.55 -11.98
CA ARG A 60 8.39 -2.41 -10.78
C ARG A 60 8.51 -0.95 -10.36
N ILE A 61 7.37 -0.35 -10.03
CA ILE A 61 7.28 1.00 -9.45
C ILE A 61 6.62 0.90 -8.07
N HIS A 62 6.73 1.99 -7.32
CA HIS A 62 6.27 2.08 -5.92
C HIS A 62 5.29 3.22 -5.67
N ASN A 63 5.12 4.13 -6.64
CA ASN A 63 4.20 5.23 -6.49
C ASN A 63 2.76 4.72 -6.61
N LEU A 64 1.99 4.83 -5.53
CA LEU A 64 0.64 4.32 -5.43
C LEU A 64 -0.33 5.01 -6.41
N ASN A 65 -0.20 6.32 -6.60
CA ASN A 65 -1.05 7.08 -7.53
C ASN A 65 -0.79 6.63 -8.98
N ARG A 66 0.47 6.40 -9.35
CA ARG A 66 0.80 5.82 -10.66
C ARG A 66 0.26 4.41 -10.83
N LEU A 67 0.29 3.58 -9.79
CA LEU A 67 -0.23 2.21 -9.87
C LEU A 67 -1.75 2.16 -10.02
N ILE A 68 -2.51 3.03 -9.33
CA ILE A 68 -3.98 3.09 -9.50
C ILE A 68 -4.34 3.61 -10.90
N ASP A 69 -3.60 4.58 -11.44
CA ASP A 69 -3.77 5.07 -12.82
C ASP A 69 -3.55 3.95 -13.83
N LEU A 70 -2.48 3.17 -13.68
CA LEU A 70 -2.15 2.04 -14.54
C LEU A 70 -3.15 0.89 -14.43
N ALA A 71 -3.77 0.73 -13.25
CA ALA A 71 -4.84 -0.24 -13.07
C ALA A 71 -6.14 0.20 -13.77
N GLY A 72 -6.26 1.46 -14.23
CA GLY A 72 -7.46 1.99 -14.85
C GLY A 72 -8.65 2.07 -13.89
N VAL A 73 -8.39 2.19 -12.59
CA VAL A 73 -9.43 2.26 -11.55
C VAL A 73 -9.73 3.72 -11.22
N GLY A 74 -10.99 4.12 -11.36
CA GLY A 74 -11.45 5.44 -10.91
C GLY A 74 -11.40 5.54 -9.39
N SER A 75 -10.61 6.47 -8.86
CA SER A 75 -10.53 6.78 -7.43
C SER A 75 -11.16 8.14 -7.13
N SER A 76 -11.70 8.30 -5.93
CA SER A 76 -12.14 9.61 -5.44
C SER A 76 -10.92 10.50 -5.12
N SER A 77 -11.15 11.81 -4.99
CA SER A 77 -10.09 12.73 -4.52
C SER A 77 -9.53 12.29 -3.18
N VAL A 78 -10.40 11.90 -2.24
CA VAL A 78 -10.01 11.42 -0.92
C VAL A 78 -9.12 10.19 -0.99
N GLN A 79 -9.44 9.21 -1.85
CA GLN A 79 -8.60 8.01 -2.04
C GLN A 79 -7.24 8.39 -2.65
N THR A 80 -7.25 9.25 -3.67
CA THR A 80 -6.04 9.76 -4.32
C THR A 80 -5.11 10.46 -3.33
N ASP A 81 -5.66 11.27 -2.43
CA ASP A 81 -4.91 11.98 -1.41
C ASP A 81 -4.32 11.03 -0.38
N ILE A 82 -5.09 10.01 0.07
CA ILE A 82 -4.57 8.99 0.99
C ILE A 82 -3.43 8.20 0.35
N LEU A 83 -3.57 7.78 -0.91
CA LEU A 83 -2.50 7.10 -1.65
C LEU A 83 -1.25 8.00 -1.77
N ALA A 84 -1.45 9.30 -2.01
CA ALA A 84 -0.36 10.27 -2.09
C ALA A 84 0.41 10.40 -0.77
N GLU A 85 -0.31 10.53 0.34
CA GLU A 85 0.28 10.56 1.69
C GLU A 85 1.06 9.29 2.00
N MET A 86 0.50 8.12 1.67
CA MET A 86 1.14 6.84 1.93
C MET A 86 2.43 6.62 1.11
N ASN A 87 2.65 7.38 0.02
CA ASN A 87 3.92 7.32 -0.71
C ASN A 87 5.11 7.82 0.11
N ALA A 88 4.90 8.72 1.08
CA ALA A 88 5.98 9.21 1.93
C ALA A 88 6.66 8.07 2.71
N PHE A 89 5.84 7.13 3.22
CA PHE A 89 6.33 6.03 4.05
C PHE A 89 7.17 5.00 3.29
N HIS A 90 7.08 4.97 1.95
CA HIS A 90 7.95 4.16 1.10
C HIS A 90 9.44 4.49 1.29
N ILE A 91 9.74 5.80 1.26
CA ILE A 91 11.11 6.32 1.34
C ILE A 91 11.55 6.34 2.80
N GLU A 92 10.67 6.80 3.68
CA GLU A 92 10.96 6.99 5.11
C GLU A 92 11.22 5.69 5.87
N GLY A 93 10.63 4.57 5.42
CA GLY A 93 10.94 3.25 5.95
C GLY A 93 12.34 2.77 5.57
N ARG A 94 12.89 3.23 4.44
CA ARG A 94 14.19 2.82 3.89
C ARG A 94 15.34 3.73 4.29
N TYR A 95 15.07 5.04 4.38
CA TYR A 95 16.05 6.09 4.66
C TYR A 95 15.60 6.89 5.88
N PRO A 96 15.81 6.34 7.09
CA PRO A 96 15.22 6.89 8.28
C PRO A 96 15.70 8.30 8.65
N GLU A 97 16.87 8.70 8.16
CA GLU A 97 17.48 10.02 8.27
C GLU A 97 16.71 11.12 7.54
N MET A 98 15.84 10.78 6.59
CA MET A 98 15.01 11.75 5.86
C MET A 98 13.83 12.27 6.68
N LEU A 99 13.43 11.56 7.75
CA LEU A 99 12.48 12.05 8.73
C LEU A 99 13.23 12.92 9.74
N THR A 100 12.86 14.19 9.84
CA THR A 100 13.27 15.04 10.96
C THR A 100 12.77 14.48 12.29
N LYS A 101 11.60 13.82 12.31
CA LYS A 101 11.10 13.04 13.45
C LYS A 101 10.08 11.98 12.99
N PRO A 102 10.21 10.70 13.39
CA PRO A 102 9.22 9.69 13.03
C PRO A 102 7.83 10.02 13.59
N PRO A 103 6.75 9.60 12.90
CA PRO A 103 5.39 9.80 13.39
C PRO A 103 5.21 9.23 14.79
N THR A 104 4.56 10.00 15.65
CA THR A 104 4.05 9.56 16.95
C THR A 104 3.07 8.41 16.78
N GLY A 105 2.80 7.68 17.87
CA GLY A 105 1.79 6.61 17.85
C GLY A 105 0.42 7.10 17.39
N GLU A 106 0.01 8.29 17.82
CA GLU A 106 -1.26 8.90 17.43
C GLU A 106 -1.30 9.28 15.94
N GLU A 107 -0.22 9.88 15.42
CA GLU A 107 -0.09 10.19 13.99
C GLU A 107 -0.15 8.92 13.15
N ALA A 108 0.62 7.90 13.53
CA ALA A 108 0.65 6.61 12.83
C ALA A 108 -0.72 5.93 12.85
N ALA A 109 -1.44 5.96 13.98
CA ALA A 109 -2.79 5.42 14.07
C ALA A 109 -3.77 6.16 13.14
N ARG A 110 -3.65 7.49 12.99
CA ARG A 110 -4.48 8.26 12.04
C ARG A 110 -4.20 7.88 10.59
N TYR A 111 -2.92 7.76 10.21
CA TYR A 111 -2.55 7.29 8.88
C TYR A 111 -3.07 5.88 8.62
N MET A 112 -2.89 4.96 9.57
CA MET A 112 -3.33 3.57 9.43
C MET A 112 -4.84 3.46 9.26
N LYS A 113 -5.62 4.23 10.02
CA LYS A 113 -7.08 4.24 9.90
C LYS A 113 -7.54 4.67 8.50
N ARG A 114 -6.93 5.72 7.94
CA ARG A 114 -7.24 6.19 6.58
C ARG A 114 -6.77 5.20 5.51
N ALA A 115 -5.58 4.64 5.69
CA ALA A 115 -5.05 3.59 4.81
C ALA A 115 -5.95 2.34 4.83
N GLU A 116 -6.58 2.02 5.96
CA GLU A 116 -7.49 0.87 6.08
C GLU A 116 -8.73 1.02 5.21
N GLU A 117 -9.30 2.22 5.12
CA GLU A 117 -10.44 2.52 4.25
C GLU A 117 -10.08 2.24 2.79
N VAL A 118 -8.89 2.67 2.36
CA VAL A 118 -8.37 2.41 1.01
C VAL A 118 -8.05 0.93 0.82
N PHE A 119 -7.40 0.27 1.79
CA PHE A 119 -7.04 -1.15 1.69
C PHE A 119 -8.27 -2.04 1.52
N ARG A 120 -9.33 -1.79 2.31
CA ARG A 120 -10.61 -2.50 2.18
C ARG A 120 -11.28 -2.23 0.84
N TRP A 121 -11.26 -0.97 0.38
CA TRP A 121 -11.77 -0.61 -0.94
C TRP A 121 -11.04 -1.36 -2.06
N LEU A 122 -9.71 -1.36 -2.05
CA LEU A 122 -8.90 -2.10 -3.03
C LEU A 122 -9.16 -3.60 -2.98
N THR A 123 -9.32 -4.17 -1.78
CA THR A 123 -9.65 -5.59 -1.58
C THR A 123 -10.98 -5.96 -2.23
N ASN A 124 -11.99 -5.09 -2.16
CA ASN A 124 -13.28 -5.33 -2.81
C ASN A 124 -13.20 -5.26 -4.35
N LEU A 125 -12.21 -4.54 -4.89
CA LEU A 125 -11.98 -4.45 -6.32
C LEU A 125 -11.17 -5.63 -6.88
N LEU A 126 -10.38 -6.31 -6.04
CA LEU A 126 -9.41 -7.35 -6.43
C LEU A 126 -9.98 -8.77 -6.31
#